data_AF-A0A357C2R9-F1
#
_entry.id   AF-A0A357C2R9-F1
#
_cell.length_a   1.000
_cell.length_b   1.000
_cell.length_c   1.000
_cell.angle_alpha   90.00
_cell.angle_beta   90.00
_cell.angle_gamma   90.00
#
_symmetry.space_group_name_H-M   'P 1'
#
loop_
_entity.id
_entity.type
_entity.pdbx_description
1 polymer ?
#
loop_
_entity_poly.entity_id
_entity_poly.type
_entity_poly.pdbx_seq_one_letter_code
_entity_poly.pdbx_strand_id
1 'polypeptide(L)'
;MKICEIFISIQGESSYAGMPCTFIRVTGCNLRCSYCDTKYAYDEGVELTEAEIINEVELIGVHLVTITGGEPLLQEETFRLTECLINEGYKVLIETNGTMSIKDIDSRAVIVLDVKTPGSGMWEEMDISNFDYLKPADEIKFVITDRTDYEWSKDMMHKYNLSSKCQVFFSPAFGILLPESLVKWILEDRLDVRLNLQMHKYIYGSNRRGI
;
A
#
# COMPACT_ATOMS: atom_id res chain seq x y z
N MET A 1 12.03 2.20 16.39
CA MET A 1 11.14 1.80 15.28
C MET A 1 11.18 0.29 15.17
N LYS A 2 10.02 -0.35 15.35
CA LYS A 2 9.88 -1.79 15.32
C LYS A 2 9.70 -2.27 13.88
N ILE A 3 10.66 -3.04 13.40
CA ILE A 3 10.74 -3.54 12.02
C ILE A 3 10.50 -5.04 12.00
N CYS A 4 9.55 -5.47 11.18
CA CYS A 4 9.23 -6.87 10.94
C CYS A 4 10.27 -7.52 10.02
N GLU A 5 10.58 -6.88 8.89
CA GLU A 5 11.56 -7.37 7.91
C GLU A 5 12.03 -6.23 6.98
N ILE A 6 13.28 -6.31 6.52
CA ILE A 6 13.82 -5.50 5.43
C ILE A 6 14.34 -6.46 4.37
N PHE A 7 13.90 -6.32 3.12
CA PHE A 7 14.27 -7.25 2.06
C PHE A 7 14.17 -6.60 0.68
N ILE A 8 14.85 -7.19 -0.30
CA ILE A 8 14.76 -6.80 -1.71
C ILE A 8 13.79 -7.70 -2.46
N SER A 9 12.93 -7.11 -3.28
CA SER A 9 12.16 -7.84 -4.29
C SER A 9 11.75 -6.94 -5.46
N ILE A 10 10.72 -7.33 -6.19
CA ILE A 10 10.03 -6.53 -7.19
C ILE A 10 8.76 -5.95 -6.57
N GLN A 11 8.51 -4.65 -6.74
CA GLN A 11 7.22 -4.05 -6.40
C GLN A 11 6.13 -4.76 -7.20
N GLY A 12 5.20 -5.40 -6.48
CA GLY A 12 4.20 -6.29 -7.06
C GLY A 12 2.89 -5.61 -7.43
N GLU A 13 2.70 -4.37 -6.98
CA GLU A 13 1.46 -3.60 -7.10
C GLU A 13 1.78 -2.14 -7.47
N SER A 14 0.77 -1.27 -7.52
CA SER A 14 0.91 0.19 -7.80
C SER A 14 1.36 0.48 -9.25
N SER A 15 1.58 1.75 -9.61
CA SER A 15 2.17 2.10 -10.91
C SER A 15 3.64 1.64 -11.06
N TYR A 16 4.27 1.25 -9.95
CA TYR A 16 5.65 0.78 -9.85
C TYR A 16 5.80 -0.75 -10.00
N ALA A 17 4.69 -1.45 -10.25
CA ALA A 17 4.71 -2.89 -10.44
C ALA A 17 5.76 -3.31 -11.48
N GLY A 18 6.69 -4.21 -11.12
CA GLY A 18 7.79 -4.65 -12.00
C GLY A 18 9.17 -4.10 -11.66
N MET A 19 9.26 -3.10 -10.78
CA MET A 19 10.54 -2.47 -10.43
C MET A 19 11.23 -3.15 -9.24
N PRO A 20 12.57 -3.34 -9.25
CA PRO A 20 13.34 -3.70 -8.06
C PRO A 20 13.12 -2.68 -6.94
N CYS A 21 12.83 -3.16 -5.74
CA CYS A 21 12.43 -2.37 -4.58
C CYS A 21 12.97 -2.98 -3.29
N THR A 22 13.52 -2.13 -2.42
CA THR A 22 13.72 -2.45 -1.01
C THR A 22 12.39 -2.27 -0.29
N PHE A 23 11.94 -3.27 0.45
CA PHE A 23 10.79 -3.17 1.33
C PHE A 23 11.27 -3.02 2.77
N ILE A 24 10.75 -2.00 3.45
CA ILE A 24 10.88 -1.81 4.88
C ILE A 24 9.51 -2.12 5.48
N ARG A 25 9.35 -3.33 6.02
CA ARG A 25 8.08 -3.75 6.61
C ARG A 25 8.10 -3.48 8.10
N VAL A 26 7.25 -2.58 8.57
CA VAL A 26 7.16 -2.23 9.99
C VAL A 26 6.24 -3.21 10.73
N THR A 27 6.38 -3.27 12.05
CA THR A 27 5.53 -4.08 12.92
C THR A 27 4.34 -3.28 13.46
N GLY A 28 3.19 -3.94 13.62
CA GLY A 28 1.98 -3.40 14.24
C GLY A 28 0.98 -2.88 13.22
N CYS A 29 -0.28 -3.28 13.35
CA CYS A 29 -1.40 -2.75 12.55
C CYS A 29 -2.62 -2.55 13.44
N ASN A 30 -3.34 -1.46 13.23
CA ASN A 30 -4.58 -1.13 13.94
C ASN A 30 -5.83 -1.79 13.31
N LEU A 31 -5.68 -2.47 12.16
CA LEU A 31 -6.78 -3.16 11.48
C LEU A 31 -6.64 -4.69 11.57
N ARG A 32 -7.77 -5.40 11.37
CA ARG A 32 -7.82 -6.87 11.28
C ARG A 32 -8.57 -7.33 10.03
N CYS A 33 -8.13 -6.83 8.87
CA CYS A 33 -8.78 -7.09 7.59
C CYS A 33 -8.98 -8.60 7.33
N SER A 34 -10.17 -8.98 6.85
CA SER A 34 -10.56 -10.37 6.57
C SER A 34 -9.58 -11.10 5.65
N TYR A 35 -9.05 -10.40 4.64
CA TYR A 35 -8.15 -10.90 3.60
C TYR A 35 -6.67 -10.56 3.84
N CYS A 36 -6.28 -10.16 5.06
CA CYS A 36 -4.88 -9.82 5.34
C CYS A 36 -3.95 -11.02 5.10
N ASP A 37 -2.96 -10.83 4.23
CA ASP A 37 -1.91 -11.80 3.88
C ASP A 37 -0.65 -11.68 4.76
N THR A 38 -0.50 -10.57 5.48
CA THR A 38 0.70 -10.22 6.25
C THR A 38 0.41 -10.19 7.77
N LYS A 39 -0.37 -11.16 8.28
CA LYS A 39 -0.77 -11.21 9.70
C LYS A 39 0.41 -11.31 10.67
N TYR A 40 1.55 -11.82 10.21
CA TYR A 40 2.76 -11.94 11.02
C TYR A 40 3.36 -10.58 11.40
N ALA A 41 3.18 -9.56 10.57
CA ALA A 41 3.63 -8.20 10.85
C ALA A 41 2.80 -7.50 11.94
N TYR A 42 1.78 -8.14 12.52
CA TYR A 42 1.06 -7.59 13.67
C TYR A 42 1.93 -7.54 14.93
N ASP A 43 2.77 -8.54 15.14
CA ASP A 43 3.47 -8.74 16.42
C ASP A 43 4.97 -9.00 16.26
N GLU A 44 5.39 -9.66 15.18
CA GLU A 44 6.79 -10.03 14.90
C GLU A 44 7.61 -8.78 14.53
N GLY A 45 8.84 -8.69 15.06
CA GLY A 45 9.81 -7.67 14.67
C GLY A 45 10.83 -7.34 15.75
N VAL A 46 11.84 -6.56 15.37
CA VAL A 46 12.94 -6.11 16.22
C VAL A 46 13.00 -4.59 16.22
N GLU A 47 13.47 -3.99 17.32
CA GLU A 47 13.75 -2.55 17.34
C GLU A 47 15.02 -2.28 16.56
N LEU A 48 14.91 -1.39 15.57
CA LEU A 48 16.04 -0.84 14.85
C LEU A 48 16.04 0.69 14.97
N THR A 49 17.24 1.24 14.99
CA THR A 49 17.46 2.68 14.83
C THR A 49 17.34 3.06 13.36
N GLU A 50 17.03 4.33 13.11
CA GLU A 50 17.02 4.91 11.76
C GLU A 50 18.34 4.65 11.00
N ALA A 51 19.48 4.79 11.68
CA ALA A 51 20.79 4.55 11.08
C ALA A 51 21.00 3.09 10.66
N GLU A 52 20.53 2.12 11.47
CA GLU A 52 20.59 0.70 11.12
C GLU A 52 19.71 0.41 9.90
N ILE A 53 18.49 0.96 9.85
CA ILE A 53 17.57 0.78 8.73
C ILE A 53 18.17 1.36 7.44
N ILE A 54 18.70 2.58 7.48
CA ILE A 54 19.32 3.23 6.30
C ILE A 54 20.53 2.42 5.82
N ASN A 55 21.38 1.94 6.74
CA ASN A 55 22.52 1.11 6.38
C ASN A 55 22.10 -0.21 5.69
N GLU A 56 21.02 -0.86 6.15
CA GLU A 56 20.47 -2.04 5.46
C GLU A 56 19.97 -1.70 4.04
N VAL A 57 19.28 -0.56 3.88
CA VAL A 57 18.81 -0.09 2.55
C VAL A 57 19.99 0.19 1.62
N GLU A 58 21.05 0.82 2.11
CA GLU A 58 22.28 1.10 1.35
C GLU A 58 22.99 -0.18 0.91
N LEU A 59 23.07 -1.18 1.79
CA LEU A 59 23.67 -2.48 1.47
C LEU A 59 22.89 -3.23 0.39
N ILE A 60 21.56 -3.06 0.35
CA ILE A 60 20.71 -3.62 -0.71
C ILE A 60 20.94 -2.89 -2.05
N GLY A 61 21.08 -1.57 -2.02
CA GLY A 61 21.56 -0.79 -3.16
C GLY A 61 20.57 -0.63 -4.33
N VAL A 62 19.25 -0.68 -4.08
CA VAL A 62 18.23 -0.32 -5.08
C VAL A 62 17.60 1.04 -4.77
N HIS A 63 17.31 1.80 -5.83
CA HIS A 63 16.85 3.18 -5.71
C HIS A 63 15.40 3.34 -5.19
N LEU A 64 14.55 2.34 -5.43
CA LEU A 64 13.16 2.35 -4.99
C LEU A 64 13.04 1.72 -3.60
N VAL A 65 12.42 2.42 -2.66
CA VAL A 65 12.17 1.94 -1.30
C VAL A 65 10.68 2.06 -1.00
N THR A 66 10.06 1.00 -0.50
CA THR A 66 8.67 1.01 -0.05
C THR A 66 8.62 0.75 1.45
N ILE A 67 8.11 1.72 2.21
CA ILE A 67 7.79 1.57 3.63
C ILE A 67 6.34 1.06 3.73
N THR A 68 6.15 -0.08 4.38
CA THR A 68 4.86 -0.82 4.37
C THR A 68 4.68 -1.63 5.67
N GLY A 69 3.57 -2.37 5.73
CA GLY A 69 3.25 -3.45 6.68
C GLY A 69 3.21 -3.06 8.15
N GLY A 70 2.67 -3.91 9.00
CA GLY A 70 1.30 -3.60 9.43
C GLY A 70 0.77 -2.24 8.93
N GLU A 71 0.68 -1.22 9.78
CA GLU A 71 0.41 0.17 9.37
C GLU A 71 1.63 1.08 9.65
N PRO A 72 2.34 1.58 8.61
CA PRO A 72 3.56 2.36 8.81
C PRO A 72 3.34 3.66 9.58
N LEU A 73 2.17 4.30 9.44
CA LEU A 73 1.89 5.57 10.09
C LEU A 73 1.50 5.45 11.57
N LEU A 74 1.50 4.23 12.14
CA LEU A 74 1.40 4.04 13.60
C LEU A 74 2.71 4.36 14.34
N GLN A 75 3.84 4.40 13.63
CA GLN A 75 5.15 4.68 14.22
C GLN A 75 5.60 6.06 13.75
N GLU A 76 5.73 7.00 14.69
CA GLU A 76 6.15 8.39 14.43
C GLU A 76 7.53 8.46 13.75
N GLU A 77 8.38 7.44 13.95
CA GLU A 77 9.68 7.34 13.28
C GLU A 77 9.57 7.24 11.76
N THR A 78 8.43 6.80 11.21
CA THR A 78 8.20 6.69 9.76
C THR A 78 8.38 8.02 9.05
N PHE A 79 7.93 9.13 9.64
CA PHE A 79 8.04 10.46 9.03
C PHE A 79 9.50 10.86 8.84
N ARG A 80 10.31 10.68 9.88
CA ARG A 80 11.74 11.01 9.87
C ARG A 80 12.54 10.09 8.96
N LEU A 81 12.28 8.78 9.02
CA LEU A 81 12.92 7.79 8.13
C LEU A 81 12.64 8.12 6.66
N THR A 82 11.41 8.50 6.33
CA THR A 82 11.02 8.92 4.98
C THR A 82 11.85 10.11 4.51
N GLU A 83 11.96 11.16 5.32
CA GLU A 83 12.76 12.35 5.00
C GLU A 83 14.24 11.99 4.79
N CYS A 84 14.82 11.17 5.67
CA CYS A 84 16.21 10.74 5.57
C CYS A 84 16.49 9.97 4.26
N LEU A 85 15.67 8.97 3.94
CA LEU A 85 15.81 8.18 2.71
C LEU A 85 15.70 9.07 1.46
N ILE A 86 14.77 10.02 1.44
CA ILE A 86 14.63 10.94 0.30
C ILE A 86 15.85 11.87 0.19
N ASN A 87 16.40 12.33 1.31
CA ASN A 87 17.59 13.19 1.31
C ASN A 87 18.86 12.44 0.85
N GLU A 88 18.93 11.13 1.09
CA GLU A 88 19.96 10.24 0.53
C GLU A 88 19.71 9.88 -0.95
N GLY A 89 18.63 10.41 -1.55
CA GLY A 89 18.33 10.28 -2.97
C GLY A 89 17.54 9.03 -3.34
N TYR A 90 16.92 8.33 -2.40
CA TYR A 90 15.99 7.24 -2.71
C TYR A 90 14.63 7.75 -3.17
N LYS A 91 13.97 6.97 -4.03
CA LYS A 91 12.54 7.15 -4.31
C LYS A 91 11.73 6.35 -3.30
N VAL A 92 10.96 7.05 -2.46
CA VAL A 92 10.21 6.43 -1.37
C VAL A 92 8.71 6.34 -1.68
N LEU A 93 8.17 5.14 -1.50
CA LEU A 93 6.74 4.84 -1.48
C LEU A 93 6.33 4.55 -0.03
N ILE A 94 5.12 4.97 0.35
CA ILE A 94 4.49 4.57 1.61
C ILE A 94 3.16 3.89 1.31
N GLU A 95 3.05 2.62 1.68
CA GLU A 95 1.80 1.87 1.60
C GLU A 95 1.08 1.91 2.96
N THR A 96 -0.02 2.67 3.02
CA THR A 96 -0.80 2.87 4.26
C THR A 96 -2.24 2.40 4.07
N ASN A 97 -2.85 1.90 5.14
CA ASN A 97 -4.24 1.49 5.21
C ASN A 97 -5.23 2.66 5.29
N GLY A 98 -4.73 3.90 5.41
CA GLY A 98 -5.53 5.12 5.37
C GLY A 98 -6.35 5.46 6.61
N THR A 99 -6.09 4.81 7.75
CA THR A 99 -6.70 5.21 9.04
C THR A 99 -5.95 6.35 9.72
N MET A 100 -4.68 6.55 9.37
CA MET A 100 -3.82 7.61 9.90
C MET A 100 -3.72 8.75 8.88
N SER A 101 -3.57 9.98 9.37
CA SER A 101 -3.44 11.17 8.51
C SER A 101 -2.15 11.12 7.69
N ILE A 102 -2.27 11.35 6.37
CA ILE A 102 -1.13 11.44 5.45
C ILE A 102 -0.56 12.86 5.32
N LYS A 103 -1.18 13.84 5.98
CA LYS A 103 -0.91 15.28 5.80
C LYS A 103 0.55 15.69 6.03
N ASP A 104 1.18 15.11 7.04
CA ASP A 104 2.49 15.55 7.53
C ASP A 104 3.64 14.71 6.95
N ILE A 105 3.35 13.81 5.99
CA ILE A 105 4.38 13.06 5.27
C ILE A 105 5.13 13.99 4.31
N ASP A 106 6.45 13.77 4.17
CA ASP A 106 7.26 14.47 3.18
C ASP A 106 6.60 14.41 1.79
N SER A 107 6.27 15.57 1.24
CA SER A 107 5.57 15.72 -0.04
C SER A 107 6.28 15.09 -1.26
N ARG A 108 7.57 14.73 -1.13
CA ARG A 108 8.35 14.03 -2.16
C ARG A 108 8.09 12.51 -2.16
N ALA A 109 7.58 11.94 -1.07
CA ALA A 109 7.17 10.53 -1.00
C ALA A 109 5.90 10.29 -1.82
N VAL A 110 5.79 9.11 -2.42
CA VAL A 110 4.57 8.66 -3.10
C VAL A 110 3.71 7.87 -2.12
N ILE A 111 2.47 8.30 -1.90
CA ILE A 111 1.53 7.57 -1.04
C ILE A 111 0.74 6.57 -1.88
N VAL A 112 0.70 5.33 -1.43
CA VAL A 112 -0.25 4.32 -1.91
C VAL A 112 -1.27 4.10 -0.79
N LEU A 113 -2.40 4.78 -0.91
CA LEU A 113 -3.50 4.76 0.05
C LEU A 113 -4.43 3.58 -0.23
N ASP A 114 -4.36 2.54 0.60
CA ASP A 114 -5.21 1.35 0.48
C ASP A 114 -6.53 1.55 1.23
N VAL A 115 -7.55 2.01 0.51
CA VAL A 115 -8.88 2.28 1.05
C VAL A 115 -9.62 0.97 1.27
N LYS A 116 -9.87 0.65 2.53
CA LYS A 116 -10.51 -0.59 2.93
C LYS A 116 -11.98 -0.59 2.55
N THR A 117 -12.38 -1.63 1.82
CA THR A 117 -13.73 -1.86 1.32
C THR A 117 -14.58 -2.63 2.35
N PRO A 118 -15.92 -2.70 2.17
CA PRO A 118 -16.79 -3.53 3.00
C PRO A 118 -16.29 -4.96 3.25
N GLY A 119 -15.79 -5.63 2.21
CA GLY A 119 -15.24 -6.98 2.27
C GLY A 119 -14.07 -7.14 3.25
N SER A 120 -13.36 -6.05 3.58
CA SER A 120 -12.28 -6.06 4.58
C SER A 120 -12.78 -6.24 6.02
N GLY A 121 -14.03 -5.86 6.33
CA GLY A 121 -14.52 -5.76 7.70
C GLY A 121 -14.07 -4.50 8.45
N MET A 122 -13.35 -3.58 7.80
CA MET A 122 -12.60 -2.47 8.44
C MET A 122 -12.83 -1.10 7.78
N TRP A 123 -13.80 -0.99 6.86
CA TRP A 123 -14.02 0.24 6.06
C TRP A 123 -14.47 1.45 6.88
N GLU A 124 -15.05 1.25 8.07
CA GLU A 124 -15.51 2.32 8.95
C GLU A 124 -14.36 3.03 9.68
N GLU A 125 -13.18 2.41 9.72
CA GLU A 125 -11.98 2.96 10.38
C GLU A 125 -11.23 3.98 9.49
N MET A 126 -11.64 4.12 8.22
CA MET A 126 -10.96 4.97 7.25
C MET A 126 -11.04 6.45 7.62
N ASP A 127 -9.89 7.13 7.64
CA ASP A 127 -9.86 8.59 7.72
C ASP A 127 -10.07 9.19 6.33
N ILE A 128 -11.33 9.53 6.04
CA ILE A 128 -11.74 10.11 4.76
C ILE A 128 -11.06 11.46 4.47
N SER A 129 -10.59 12.18 5.50
CA SER A 129 -9.89 13.45 5.30
C SER A 129 -8.58 13.29 4.52
N ASN A 130 -8.02 12.08 4.49
CA ASN A 130 -6.86 11.75 3.66
C ASN A 130 -7.05 12.07 2.18
N PHE A 131 -8.28 12.01 1.67
CA PHE A 131 -8.54 12.35 0.27
C PHE A 131 -8.24 13.80 -0.08
N ASP A 132 -8.23 14.71 0.89
CA ASP A 132 -7.95 16.13 0.66
C ASP A 132 -6.44 16.44 0.63
N TYR A 133 -5.60 15.49 1.08
CA TYR A 133 -4.14 15.63 1.09
C TYR A 133 -3.45 14.89 -0.06
N LEU A 134 -4.20 14.12 -0.85
CA LEU A 134 -3.67 13.40 -2.01
C LEU A 134 -3.12 14.36 -3.08
N LYS A 135 -1.94 14.03 -3.60
CA LYS A 135 -1.29 14.75 -4.72
C LYS A 135 -1.30 13.89 -6.00
N PRO A 136 -1.09 14.49 -7.19
CA PRO A 136 -1.13 13.76 -8.47
C PRO A 136 -0.17 12.57 -8.59
N ALA A 137 0.92 12.58 -7.82
CA ALA A 137 1.89 11.49 -7.80
C ALA A 137 1.48 10.31 -6.90
N ASP A 138 0.47 10.49 -6.04
CA ASP A 138 -0.03 9.45 -5.14
C ASP A 138 -0.92 8.45 -5.90
N GLU A 139 -1.33 7.41 -5.19
CA GLU A 139 -2.13 6.33 -5.73
C GLU A 139 -3.17 5.91 -4.69
N ILE A 140 -4.37 5.61 -5.15
CA ILE A 140 -5.41 5.00 -4.32
C ILE A 140 -5.61 3.57 -4.78
N LYS A 141 -5.67 2.63 -3.84
CA LYS A 141 -5.93 1.22 -4.11
C LYS A 141 -7.19 0.78 -3.36
N PHE A 142 -8.12 0.16 -4.09
CA PHE A 142 -9.24 -0.58 -3.51
C PHE A 142 -9.03 -2.07 -3.74
N VAL A 143 -9.00 -2.85 -2.66
CA VAL A 143 -8.98 -4.31 -2.74
C VAL A 143 -10.44 -4.82 -2.77
N ILE A 144 -10.82 -5.46 -3.86
CA ILE A 144 -12.19 -5.85 -4.18
C ILE A 144 -12.37 -7.35 -3.92
N THR A 145 -13.24 -7.72 -2.99
CA THR A 145 -13.56 -9.13 -2.71
C THR A 145 -14.76 -9.64 -3.52
N ASP A 146 -15.70 -8.77 -3.88
CA ASP A 146 -16.95 -9.13 -4.55
C ASP A 146 -17.56 -7.93 -5.31
N ARG A 147 -18.80 -8.09 -5.80
CA ARG A 147 -19.50 -7.01 -6.51
C ARG A 147 -19.92 -5.88 -5.57
N THR A 148 -20.16 -6.15 -4.29
CA THR A 148 -20.53 -5.12 -3.30
C THR A 148 -19.37 -4.14 -3.11
N ASP A 149 -18.16 -4.66 -2.94
CA ASP A 149 -16.94 -3.86 -2.87
C ASP A 149 -16.74 -3.02 -4.13
N TYR A 150 -16.95 -3.62 -5.30
CA TYR A 150 -16.80 -2.92 -6.59
C TYR A 150 -17.73 -1.70 -6.69
N GLU A 151 -19.03 -1.88 -6.40
CA GLU A 151 -20.01 -0.78 -6.43
C GLU A 151 -19.68 0.28 -5.39
N TRP A 152 -19.34 -0.14 -4.16
CA TRP A 152 -18.96 0.77 -3.09
C TRP A 152 -17.73 1.60 -3.44
N SER A 153 -16.69 0.99 -3.98
CA SER A 153 -15.47 1.67 -4.41
C SER A 153 -15.74 2.65 -5.56
N LYS A 154 -16.59 2.28 -6.51
CA LYS A 154 -17.03 3.18 -7.59
C LYS A 154 -17.79 4.39 -7.03
N ASP A 155 -18.70 4.19 -6.09
CA ASP A 155 -19.44 5.27 -5.44
C ASP A 155 -18.52 6.22 -4.68
N MET A 156 -17.54 5.68 -3.93
CA MET A 156 -16.51 6.48 -3.25
C MET A 156 -15.68 7.30 -4.23
N MET A 157 -15.24 6.67 -5.32
CA MET A 157 -14.45 7.32 -6.36
C MET A 157 -15.19 8.51 -6.99
N HIS A 158 -16.48 8.35 -7.30
CA HIS A 158 -17.29 9.43 -7.84
C HIS A 158 -17.62 10.50 -6.81
N LYS A 159 -18.02 10.09 -5.59
CA LYS A 159 -18.38 11.01 -4.50
C LYS A 159 -17.26 11.99 -4.15
N TYR A 160 -16.02 11.51 -4.14
CA TYR A 160 -14.85 12.32 -3.78
C TYR A 160 -13.99 12.73 -4.99
N ASN A 161 -14.46 12.47 -6.20
CA ASN A 161 -13.79 12.79 -7.46
C ASN A 161 -12.32 12.31 -7.53
N LEU A 162 -12.08 11.08 -7.07
CA LEU A 162 -10.73 10.57 -6.78
C LEU A 162 -9.86 10.44 -8.04
N SER A 163 -10.43 10.01 -9.17
CA SER A 163 -9.68 9.87 -10.45
C SER A 163 -9.15 11.20 -10.99
N SER A 164 -9.72 12.33 -10.56
CA SER A 164 -9.18 13.66 -10.93
C SER A 164 -8.00 14.09 -10.06
N LYS A 165 -7.83 13.47 -8.88
CA LYS A 165 -6.79 13.79 -7.91
C LYS A 165 -5.51 13.01 -8.20
N CYS A 166 -5.64 11.69 -8.40
CA CYS A 166 -4.52 10.79 -8.63
C CYS A 166 -4.97 9.46 -9.27
N GLN A 167 -4.02 8.56 -9.53
CA GLN A 167 -4.33 7.27 -10.13
C GLN A 167 -5.11 6.38 -9.15
N VAL A 168 -6.26 5.86 -9.60
CA VAL A 168 -7.07 4.91 -8.84
C VAL A 168 -6.86 3.50 -9.38
N PHE A 169 -6.68 2.55 -8.47
CA PHE A 169 -6.47 1.14 -8.74
C PHE A 169 -7.54 0.27 -8.12
N PHE A 170 -8.06 -0.66 -8.91
CA PHE A 170 -8.92 -1.73 -8.43
C PHE A 170 -8.14 -3.05 -8.47
N SER A 171 -8.02 -3.68 -7.31
CA SER A 171 -7.25 -4.91 -7.10
C SER A 171 -8.16 -6.05 -6.70
N PRO A 172 -8.19 -7.19 -7.42
CA PRO A 172 -8.96 -8.33 -6.96
C PRO A 172 -8.27 -8.92 -5.73
N ALA A 173 -9.02 -9.17 -4.66
CA ALA A 173 -8.50 -9.85 -3.49
C ALA A 173 -8.04 -11.26 -3.88
N PHE A 174 -6.74 -11.54 -3.76
CA PHE A 174 -6.15 -12.77 -4.29
C PHE A 174 -6.76 -14.03 -3.68
N GLY A 175 -7.15 -14.96 -4.53
CA GLY A 175 -7.81 -16.21 -4.12
C GLY A 175 -9.29 -16.05 -3.74
N ILE A 176 -9.83 -14.82 -3.73
CA ILE A 176 -11.23 -14.52 -3.39
C ILE A 176 -11.99 -14.09 -4.65
N LEU A 177 -11.53 -13.03 -5.31
CA LEU A 177 -12.13 -12.55 -6.57
C LEU A 177 -11.27 -12.98 -7.76
N LEU A 178 -11.90 -13.61 -8.76
CA LEU A 178 -11.24 -13.90 -10.02
C LEU A 178 -10.92 -12.58 -10.75
N PRO A 179 -9.67 -12.36 -11.21
CA PRO A 179 -9.30 -11.16 -11.95
C PRO A 179 -10.19 -10.92 -13.18
N GLU A 180 -10.61 -11.98 -13.87
CA GLU A 180 -11.51 -11.90 -15.02
C GLU A 180 -12.85 -11.24 -14.67
N SER A 181 -13.41 -11.56 -13.50
CA SER A 181 -14.66 -10.95 -13.02
C SER A 181 -14.51 -9.44 -12.83
N LEU A 182 -13.42 -9.01 -12.20
CA LEU A 182 -13.15 -7.59 -11.98
C LEU A 182 -12.91 -6.85 -13.30
N VAL A 183 -12.16 -7.44 -14.23
CA VAL A 183 -11.93 -6.89 -15.58
C VAL A 183 -13.26 -6.70 -16.30
N LYS A 184 -14.14 -7.70 -16.27
CA LYS A 184 -15.46 -7.61 -16.89
C LYS A 184 -16.24 -6.41 -16.35
N TRP A 185 -16.27 -6.21 -15.04
CA TRP A 185 -17.00 -5.10 -14.42
C TRP A 185 -16.44 -3.73 -14.81
N ILE A 186 -15.11 -3.58 -14.76
CA ILE A 186 -14.43 -2.34 -15.17
C ILE A 186 -14.75 -2.00 -16.63
N LEU A 187 -14.74 -3.00 -17.53
CA LEU A 187 -15.02 -2.81 -18.95
C LEU A 187 -16.49 -2.50 -19.23
N GLU A 188 -17.42 -3.13 -18.51
CA GLU A 188 -18.86 -2.87 -18.60
C GLU A 188 -19.19 -1.42 -18.25
N ASP A 189 -18.61 -0.91 -17.15
CA ASP A 189 -18.83 0.46 -16.68
C ASP A 189 -17.95 1.50 -17.39
N ARG A 190 -16.93 1.05 -18.14
CA ARG A 190 -15.87 1.90 -18.71
C ARG A 190 -15.22 2.78 -17.63
N LEU A 191 -14.98 2.17 -16.48
CA LEU A 191 -14.53 2.88 -15.29
C LEU A 191 -13.09 3.36 -15.45
N ASP A 192 -12.83 4.63 -15.10
CA ASP A 192 -11.50 5.25 -15.18
C ASP A 192 -10.62 4.83 -13.98
N VAL A 193 -10.21 3.57 -14.00
CA VAL A 193 -9.34 2.93 -13.02
C VAL A 193 -8.32 2.03 -13.71
N ARG A 194 -7.21 1.76 -13.04
CA ARG A 194 -6.23 0.78 -13.49
C ARG A 194 -6.42 -0.54 -12.73
N LEU A 195 -6.47 -1.66 -13.46
CA LEU A 195 -6.40 -2.97 -12.83
C LEU A 195 -5.03 -3.16 -12.18
N ASN A 196 -5.01 -3.57 -10.91
CA ASN A 196 -3.77 -3.85 -10.18
C ASN A 196 -3.78 -5.27 -9.63
N LEU A 197 -3.00 -6.16 -10.26
CA LEU A 197 -2.82 -7.52 -9.79
C LEU A 197 -1.67 -7.58 -8.78
N GLN A 198 -1.77 -8.50 -7.81
CA GLN A 198 -0.69 -8.77 -6.87
C GLN A 198 0.40 -9.63 -7.54
N MET A 199 1.21 -9.03 -8.41
CA MET A 199 2.13 -9.73 -9.31
C MET A 199 3.09 -10.67 -8.56
N HIS A 200 3.57 -10.26 -7.39
CA HIS A 200 4.45 -11.07 -6.54
C HIS A 200 3.83 -12.44 -6.17
N LYS A 201 2.51 -12.52 -5.97
CA LYS A 201 1.81 -13.80 -5.66
C LYS A 201 1.79 -14.76 -6.84
N TYR A 202 1.82 -14.25 -8.08
CA TYR A 202 1.93 -15.08 -9.28
C TYR A 202 3.36 -15.57 -9.51
N ILE A 203 4.36 -14.78 -9.14
CA ILE A 203 5.78 -15.13 -9.32
C ILE A 203 6.23 -16.14 -8.27
N TYR A 204 5.87 -15.92 -7.00
CA TYR A 204 6.45 -16.66 -5.87
C TYR A 204 5.44 -17.49 -5.07
N GLY A 205 4.14 -17.36 -5.36
CA GLY A 205 3.06 -17.94 -4.55
C GLY A 205 2.61 -17.04 -3.41
N SER A 206 1.49 -17.38 -2.76
CA SER A 206 0.82 -16.55 -1.75
C SER A 206 1.38 -16.65 -0.33
N ASN A 207 2.23 -17.64 -0.05
CA ASN A 207 2.60 -18.01 1.32
C ASN A 207 4.07 -17.71 1.65
N ARG A 208 4.83 -17.18 0.70
CA ARG A 208 6.27 -16.94 0.88
C ARG A 208 6.48 -15.53 1.45
N ARG A 209 7.30 -15.44 2.49
CA ARG A 209 7.71 -14.18 3.15
C ARG A 209 9.03 -13.68 2.55
N GLY A 210 9.34 -12.39 2.73
CA GLY A 210 10.60 -11.78 2.30
C GLY A 210 10.87 -11.87 0.79
N ILE A 211 9.84 -11.62 -0.02
CA ILE A 211 9.80 -11.72 -1.48
C ILE A 211 8.85 -10.70 -2.08
#